data_AF-A0A127B2Q6-F1
#
_entry.id   AF-A0A127B2Q6-F1
#
_cell.length_a   1.000
_cell.length_b   1.000
_cell.length_c   1.000
_cell.angle_alpha   90.00
_cell.angle_beta   90.00
_cell.angle_gamma   90.00
#
_symmetry.space_group_name_H-M   'P 1'
#
loop_
_entity.id
_entity.type
_entity.pdbx_description
1 polymer ?
#
loop_
_entity_poly.entity_id
_entity_poly.type
_entity_poly.pdbx_seq_one_letter_code
_entity_poly.pdbx_strand_id
1 'polypeptide(L)'
;MNIFRYLFPFSYFFQSRLQKNRDLIFHLYYEWLLAFMLLYFLSNNSFFYVFKDFILAYLAFISIYEIGYLGNDVYSVRNEDNPRFRIENFNPSNSQLFVWICFRIIVFIWVTFYLNLFLSYTWWVFHCIVAVFFYLHNVLKEKELKVFTFVNLALTRFLAPIFIFLEREDLALIMPSIFVTYVLYRSLTYMDSKKLLNMPSRSLVGFKFKFYLLIGGVSILLSVLFVSWMPLLINLYYLFFWFIYILKDKLLEFRR
;
A
#
# COMPACT_ATOMS: atom_id res chain seq x y z
N MET A 1 20.75 20.09 -0.95
CA MET A 1 19.30 19.98 -1.28
C MET A 1 18.50 20.96 -0.43
N ASN A 2 17.35 21.46 -0.90
CA ASN A 2 16.47 22.34 -0.12
C ASN A 2 15.79 21.53 1.01
N ILE A 3 15.95 21.97 2.27
CA ILE A 3 15.40 21.29 3.46
C ILE A 3 13.86 21.21 3.44
N PHE A 4 13.18 22.13 2.78
CA PHE A 4 11.72 22.15 2.73
C PHE A 4 11.13 21.13 1.74
N ARG A 5 11.92 20.63 0.78
CA ARG A 5 11.43 19.80 -0.33
C ARG A 5 10.75 18.50 0.12
N TYR A 6 11.26 17.85 1.16
CA TYR A 6 10.74 16.58 1.67
C TYR A 6 10.29 16.64 3.13
N LEU A 7 10.02 17.85 3.62
CA LEU A 7 9.64 18.06 5.02
C LEU A 7 8.28 17.45 5.32
N PHE A 8 7.27 17.78 4.51
CA PHE A 8 5.89 17.32 4.73
C PHE A 8 5.71 15.83 4.38
N PRO A 9 4.88 15.07 5.12
CA PRO A 9 4.47 13.75 4.69
C PRO A 9 3.89 13.77 3.27
N PHE A 10 3.95 12.63 2.57
CA PHE A 10 3.63 12.43 1.16
C PHE A 10 4.60 13.03 0.13
N SER A 11 5.27 14.15 0.44
CA SER A 11 6.14 14.83 -0.53
C SER A 11 7.20 13.90 -1.14
N TYR A 12 7.80 13.06 -0.29
CA TYR A 12 8.80 12.10 -0.71
C TYR A 12 8.18 10.93 -1.47
N PHE A 13 7.05 10.41 -1.02
CA PHE A 13 6.32 9.31 -1.64
C PHE A 13 5.88 9.67 -3.05
N PHE A 14 5.28 10.85 -3.26
CA PHE A 14 4.88 11.30 -4.59
C PHE A 14 6.07 11.34 -5.55
N GLN A 15 7.19 11.93 -5.12
CA GLN A 15 8.34 12.09 -6.00
C GLN A 15 9.09 10.76 -6.27
N SER A 16 9.21 9.89 -5.27
CA SER A 16 9.97 8.63 -5.38
C SER A 16 9.15 7.46 -5.94
N ARG A 17 7.81 7.47 -5.78
CA ARG A 17 6.93 6.32 -6.11
C ARG A 17 5.88 6.59 -7.16
N LEU A 18 5.43 7.83 -7.30
CA LEU A 18 4.32 8.20 -8.19
C LEU A 18 4.82 9.06 -9.36
N GLN A 19 5.84 8.56 -10.06
CA GLN A 19 6.51 9.32 -11.14
C GLN A 19 5.67 9.42 -12.40
N LYS A 20 4.84 8.40 -12.70
CA LYS A 20 3.99 8.38 -13.89
C LYS A 20 2.52 8.46 -13.50
N ASN A 21 1.71 9.11 -14.33
CA ASN A 21 0.24 9.16 -14.14
C ASN A 21 -0.39 7.77 -14.01
N ARG A 22 0.17 6.76 -14.70
CA ARG A 22 -0.25 5.37 -14.56
C ARG A 22 -0.05 4.83 -13.14
N ASP A 23 1.04 5.20 -12.49
CA ASP A 23 1.34 4.78 -11.12
C ASP A 23 0.36 5.43 -10.15
N LEU A 24 0.03 6.71 -10.36
CA LEU A 24 -0.97 7.41 -9.56
C LEU A 24 -2.35 6.75 -9.68
N ILE A 25 -2.83 6.51 -10.90
CA ILE A 25 -4.13 5.85 -11.14
C ILE A 25 -4.14 4.45 -10.50
N PHE A 26 -3.04 3.71 -10.64
CA PHE A 26 -2.93 2.40 -10.03
C PHE A 26 -3.07 2.48 -8.52
N HIS A 27 -2.32 3.35 -7.83
CA HIS A 27 -2.41 3.46 -6.37
C HIS A 27 -3.78 3.98 -5.90
N LEU A 28 -4.32 4.99 -6.57
CA LEU A 28 -5.63 5.54 -6.25
C LEU A 28 -6.70 4.45 -6.32
N TYR A 29 -6.75 3.68 -7.41
CA TYR A 29 -7.77 2.65 -7.58
C TYR A 29 -7.46 1.40 -6.75
N TYR A 30 -6.24 0.85 -6.83
CA TYR A 30 -5.93 -0.44 -6.22
C TYR A 30 -5.92 -0.42 -4.70
N GLU A 31 -5.52 0.71 -4.12
CA GLU A 31 -5.24 0.81 -2.70
C GLU A 31 -6.25 1.75 -2.05
N TRP A 32 -6.27 3.01 -2.46
CA TRP A 32 -6.97 4.05 -1.70
C TRP A 32 -8.48 3.97 -1.84
N LEU A 33 -8.98 3.87 -3.08
CA LEU A 33 -10.41 3.87 -3.35
C LEU A 33 -11.08 2.64 -2.75
N LEU A 34 -10.50 1.45 -2.92
CA LEU A 34 -11.05 0.24 -2.32
C LEU A 34 -11.06 0.32 -0.79
N ALA A 35 -9.93 0.71 -0.17
CA ALA A 35 -9.87 0.84 1.28
C ALA A 35 -10.90 1.86 1.79
N PHE A 36 -11.01 3.02 1.14
CA PHE A 36 -12.02 4.02 1.46
C PHE A 36 -13.46 3.49 1.33
N MET A 37 -13.77 2.77 0.25
CA MET A 37 -15.08 2.17 0.04
C MET A 37 -15.41 1.15 1.14
N LEU A 38 -14.45 0.29 1.49
CA LEU A 38 -14.64 -0.69 2.57
C LEU A 38 -14.93 0.02 3.90
N LEU A 39 -14.18 1.07 4.23
CA LEU A 39 -14.43 1.85 5.44
C LEU A 39 -15.82 2.52 5.40
N TYR A 40 -16.20 3.09 4.27
CA TYR A 40 -17.50 3.77 4.11
C TYR A 40 -18.68 2.82 4.28
N PHE A 41 -18.64 1.65 3.64
CA PHE A 41 -19.75 0.70 3.68
C PHE A 41 -19.83 -0.11 4.97
N LEU A 42 -18.72 -0.31 5.68
CA LEU A 42 -18.70 -1.13 6.90
C LEU A 42 -18.85 -0.32 8.19
N SER A 43 -18.33 0.92 8.25
CA SER A 43 -18.38 1.70 9.50
C SER A 43 -19.73 2.34 9.83
N ASN A 44 -20.72 2.28 8.92
CA ASN A 44 -22.03 2.94 9.06
C ASN A 44 -21.98 4.46 9.37
N ASN A 45 -20.85 5.11 9.14
CA ASN A 45 -20.66 6.53 9.37
C ASN A 45 -21.03 7.37 8.14
N SER A 46 -21.26 8.67 8.35
CA SER A 46 -21.49 9.59 7.23
C SER A 46 -20.23 9.72 6.36
N PHE A 47 -20.43 10.01 5.08
CA PHE A 47 -19.34 10.15 4.10
C PHE A 47 -18.25 11.13 4.58
N PHE A 48 -18.64 12.26 5.17
CA PHE A 48 -17.69 13.28 5.62
C PHE A 48 -16.80 12.77 6.77
N TYR A 49 -17.38 12.05 7.74
CA TYR A 49 -16.61 11.45 8.83
C TYR A 49 -15.64 10.41 8.30
N VAL A 50 -16.11 9.50 7.44
CA VAL A 50 -15.27 8.47 6.82
C VAL A 50 -14.12 9.07 6.01
N PHE A 51 -14.40 10.11 5.22
CA PHE A 51 -13.37 10.80 4.44
C PHE A 51 -12.31 11.44 5.33
N LYS A 52 -12.73 12.17 6.37
CA LYS A 52 -11.82 12.78 7.33
C LYS A 52 -10.97 11.72 8.03
N ASP A 53 -11.59 10.66 8.55
CA ASP A 53 -10.91 9.62 9.31
C ASP A 53 -9.93 8.82 8.42
N PHE A 54 -10.32 8.50 7.19
CA PHE A 54 -9.45 7.86 6.21
C PHE A 54 -8.21 8.71 5.90
N ILE A 55 -8.40 10.00 5.61
CA ILE A 55 -7.28 10.90 5.26
C ILE A 55 -6.33 11.07 6.45
N LEU A 56 -6.87 11.23 7.66
CA LEU A 56 -6.06 11.36 8.87
C LEU A 56 -5.29 10.07 9.18
N ALA A 57 -5.95 8.91 9.18
CA ALA A 57 -5.26 7.64 9.42
C ALA A 57 -4.22 7.34 8.34
N TYR A 58 -4.49 7.66 7.07
CA TYR A 58 -3.48 7.56 6.02
C TYR A 58 -2.32 8.53 6.25
N LEU A 59 -2.58 9.76 6.72
CA LEU A 59 -1.54 10.75 7.05
C LEU A 59 -0.64 10.26 8.20
N ALA A 60 -1.22 9.64 9.22
CA ALA A 60 -0.46 8.99 10.29
C ALA A 60 0.41 7.85 9.73
N PHE A 61 -0.19 6.95 8.96
CA PHE A 61 0.52 5.83 8.33
C PHE A 61 1.69 6.31 7.47
N ILE A 62 1.45 7.24 6.53
CA ILE A 62 2.48 7.68 5.59
C ILE A 62 3.61 8.43 6.29
N SER A 63 3.33 9.09 7.42
CA SER A 63 4.35 9.75 8.25
C SER A 63 5.36 8.73 8.79
N ILE A 64 4.92 7.58 9.28
CA ILE A 64 5.82 6.51 9.72
C ILE A 64 6.45 5.80 8.52
N TYR A 65 5.64 5.47 7.52
CA TYR A 65 6.04 4.65 6.39
C TYR A 65 7.09 5.34 5.49
N GLU A 66 7.03 6.67 5.33
CA GLU A 66 8.05 7.44 4.61
C GLU A 66 9.40 7.50 5.33
N ILE A 67 9.45 7.42 6.66
CA ILE A 67 10.73 7.34 7.40
C ILE A 67 11.50 6.11 6.93
N GLY A 68 10.79 4.99 6.79
CA GLY A 68 11.34 3.77 6.21
C GLY A 68 11.88 3.99 4.79
N TYR A 69 11.11 4.66 3.93
CA TYR A 69 11.55 4.94 2.56
C TYR A 69 12.80 5.84 2.49
N LEU A 70 12.84 6.90 3.31
CA LEU A 70 14.00 7.77 3.42
C LEU A 70 15.23 6.98 3.89
N GLY A 71 15.07 6.17 4.94
CA GLY A 71 16.15 5.33 5.46
C GLY A 71 16.70 4.36 4.41
N ASN A 72 15.82 3.68 3.68
CA ASN A 72 16.20 2.76 2.61
C ASN A 72 17.01 3.45 1.51
N ASP A 73 16.58 4.63 1.07
CA ASP A 73 17.17 5.28 -0.09
C ASP A 73 18.46 6.02 0.27
N VAL A 74 18.54 6.58 1.48
CA VAL A 74 19.79 7.10 2.02
C VAL A 74 20.81 5.97 2.22
N TYR A 75 20.38 4.83 2.76
CA TYR A 75 21.26 3.68 2.94
C TYR A 75 21.80 3.15 1.61
N SER A 76 20.91 2.94 0.62
CA SER A 76 21.29 2.49 -0.72
C SER A 76 22.32 3.42 -1.35
N VAL A 77 22.04 4.73 -1.42
CA VAL A 77 22.95 5.71 -2.06
C VAL A 77 24.33 5.78 -1.40
N ARG A 78 24.42 5.55 -0.08
CA ARG A 78 25.68 5.71 0.66
C ARG A 78 26.48 4.42 0.82
N ASN A 79 25.86 3.25 0.72
CA ASN A 79 26.50 1.98 1.09
C ASN A 79 26.44 0.91 -0.01
N GLU A 80 25.61 1.04 -1.03
CA GLU A 80 25.54 0.07 -2.12
C GLU A 80 26.41 0.52 -3.30
N ASP A 81 27.14 -0.41 -3.93
CA ASP A 81 27.99 -0.12 -5.09
C ASP A 81 27.19 0.32 -6.33
N ASN A 82 25.97 -0.20 -6.47
CA ASN A 82 25.05 0.09 -7.57
C ASN A 82 23.68 0.55 -7.03
N PRO A 83 23.62 1.76 -6.45
CA PRO A 83 22.42 2.23 -5.77
C PRO A 83 21.29 2.47 -6.76
N ARG A 84 20.08 2.12 -6.35
CA ARG A 84 18.88 2.41 -7.14
C ARG A 84 18.43 3.85 -6.92
N PHE A 85 18.84 4.76 -7.79
CA PHE A 85 18.35 6.14 -7.77
C PHE A 85 16.87 6.21 -8.16
N ARG A 86 16.01 6.53 -7.19
CA ARG A 86 14.60 6.85 -7.43
C ARG A 86 14.37 8.34 -7.59
N ILE A 87 15.20 9.13 -6.92
CA ILE A 87 15.23 10.58 -7.04
C ILE A 87 16.64 10.93 -7.47
N GLU A 88 16.73 11.73 -8.53
CA GLU A 88 18.00 12.21 -9.06
C GLU A 88 18.72 13.08 -8.01
N ASN A 89 20.02 12.87 -7.84
CA ASN A 89 20.87 13.60 -6.89
C ASN A 89 20.38 13.54 -5.43
N PHE A 90 19.78 12.42 -5.01
CA PHE A 90 19.29 12.24 -3.65
C PHE A 90 20.40 11.79 -2.70
N ASN A 91 21.00 12.75 -1.98
CA ASN A 91 21.93 12.48 -0.88
C ASN A 91 21.80 13.58 0.19
N PRO A 92 20.74 13.55 1.03
CA PRO A 92 20.55 14.55 2.08
C PRO A 92 21.63 14.45 3.16
N SER A 93 21.92 15.55 3.86
CA SER A 93 22.77 15.48 5.05
C SER A 93 22.04 14.81 6.23
N ASN A 94 22.78 14.35 7.24
CA ASN A 94 22.18 13.73 8.43
C ASN A 94 21.24 14.70 9.17
N SER A 95 21.60 15.99 9.23
CA SER A 95 20.75 17.02 9.85
C SER A 95 19.43 17.21 9.07
N GLN A 96 19.47 17.15 7.74
CA GLN A 96 18.25 17.22 6.92
C GLN A 96 17.35 16.01 7.15
N LEU A 97 17.93 14.81 7.15
CA LEU A 97 17.22 13.58 7.44
C LEU A 97 16.57 13.61 8.83
N PHE A 98 17.31 14.06 9.84
CA PHE A 98 16.82 14.21 11.21
C PHE A 98 15.60 15.13 11.27
N VAL A 99 15.67 16.32 10.66
CA VAL A 99 14.54 17.26 10.61
C VAL A 99 13.31 16.64 9.93
N TRP A 100 13.50 15.94 8.81
CA TRP A 100 12.41 15.27 8.09
C TRP A 100 11.76 14.14 8.88
N ILE A 101 12.54 13.40 9.67
CA ILE A 101 12.04 12.33 10.55
C ILE A 101 11.28 12.94 11.73
N CYS A 102 11.87 13.91 12.42
CA CYS A 102 11.25 14.58 13.57
C CYS A 102 9.91 15.22 13.19
N PHE A 103 9.84 15.90 12.05
CA PHE A 103 8.59 16.49 11.57
C PHE A 103 7.50 15.44 11.32
N ARG A 104 7.84 14.30 10.71
CA ARG A 104 6.89 13.19 10.49
C ARG A 104 6.40 12.57 11.79
N ILE A 105 7.28 12.41 12.78
CA ILE A 105 6.89 11.93 14.11
C ILE A 105 5.93 12.91 14.78
N ILE A 106 6.20 14.23 14.68
CA ILE A 106 5.29 15.26 15.20
C ILE A 106 3.92 15.17 14.52
N VAL A 107 3.86 15.05 13.19
CA VAL A 107 2.59 14.90 12.47
C VAL A 107 1.86 13.62 12.89
N PHE A 108 2.56 12.49 13.02
CA PHE A 108 1.98 11.24 13.50
C PHE A 108 1.37 11.37 14.90
N ILE A 109 2.11 11.99 15.84
CA ILE A 109 1.63 12.22 17.22
C ILE A 109 0.43 13.16 17.21
N TRP A 110 0.48 14.24 16.41
CA TRP A 110 -0.62 15.19 16.28
C TRP A 110 -1.90 14.51 15.76
N VAL A 111 -1.80 13.70 14.70
CA VAL A 111 -2.94 12.92 14.19
C VAL A 111 -3.47 11.96 15.25
N THR A 112 -2.56 11.26 15.95
CA THR A 112 -2.92 10.31 17.01
C THR A 112 -3.71 10.99 18.14
N PHE A 113 -3.29 12.19 18.54
CA PHE A 113 -4.01 12.99 19.52
C PHE A 113 -5.36 13.48 18.98
N TYR A 114 -5.39 14.00 17.75
CA TYR A 114 -6.61 14.51 17.11
C TYR A 114 -7.69 13.45 16.95
N LEU A 115 -7.31 12.20 16.65
CA LEU A 115 -8.23 11.06 16.55
C LEU A 115 -8.58 10.43 17.91
N ASN A 116 -8.06 10.94 19.03
CA ASN A 116 -8.20 10.36 20.37
C ASN A 116 -7.67 8.93 20.49
N LEU A 117 -6.63 8.58 19.73
CA LEU A 117 -6.03 7.23 19.68
C LEU A 117 -4.80 7.09 20.58
N PHE A 118 -4.45 8.10 21.37
CA PHE A 118 -3.24 8.10 22.19
C PHE A 118 -3.18 6.95 23.20
N LEU A 119 -4.32 6.56 23.77
CA LEU A 119 -4.43 5.44 24.72
C LEU A 119 -4.76 4.10 24.04
N SER A 120 -4.90 4.07 22.72
CA SER A 120 -5.24 2.85 21.99
C SER A 120 -4.01 1.96 21.81
N TYR A 121 -3.95 0.86 22.56
CA TYR A 121 -2.88 -0.14 22.41
C TYR A 121 -2.80 -0.70 20.99
N THR A 122 -3.95 -1.00 20.36
CA THR A 122 -4.02 -1.52 18.99
C THR A 122 -3.40 -0.55 17.98
N TRP A 123 -3.62 0.76 18.14
CA TRP A 123 -3.04 1.79 17.28
C TRP A 123 -1.51 1.79 17.34
N TRP A 124 -0.94 1.77 18.54
CA TRP A 124 0.50 1.77 18.74
C TRP A 124 1.15 0.48 18.26
N VAL A 125 0.59 -0.68 18.62
CA VAL A 125 1.11 -1.99 18.19
C VAL A 125 1.13 -2.09 16.68
N PHE A 126 0.06 -1.67 15.99
CA PHE A 126 0.02 -1.70 14.54
C PHE A 126 1.15 -0.89 13.90
N HIS A 127 1.38 0.34 14.36
CA HIS A 127 2.43 1.21 13.81
C HIS A 127 3.84 0.74 14.20
N CYS A 128 4.02 0.16 15.40
CA CYS A 128 5.26 -0.51 15.76
C CYS A 128 5.56 -1.70 14.84
N ILE A 129 4.55 -2.52 14.53
CA ILE A 129 4.68 -3.65 13.59
C ILE A 129 5.07 -3.15 12.19
N VAL A 130 4.44 -2.07 11.70
CA VAL A 130 4.82 -1.43 10.43
C VAL A 130 6.30 -1.03 10.44
N ALA A 131 6.75 -0.35 11.50
CA ALA A 131 8.15 0.07 11.63
C ALA A 131 9.12 -1.13 11.66
N VAL A 132 8.77 -2.21 12.38
CA VAL A 132 9.55 -3.45 12.43
C VAL A 132 9.65 -4.10 11.07
N PHE A 133 8.53 -4.31 10.36
CA PHE A 133 8.57 -4.91 9.03
C PHE A 133 9.35 -4.07 8.03
N PHE A 134 9.29 -2.75 8.16
CA PHE A 134 10.07 -1.86 7.32
C PHE A 134 11.57 -2.02 7.59
N TYR A 135 11.95 -2.00 8.87
CA TYR A 135 13.32 -2.23 9.29
C TYR A 135 13.85 -3.57 8.78
N LEU A 136 13.10 -4.66 9.00
CA LEU A 136 13.47 -6.00 8.53
C LEU A 136 13.59 -6.04 7.00
N HIS A 137 12.69 -5.40 6.26
CA HIS A 137 12.76 -5.34 4.80
C HIS A 137 14.05 -4.69 4.28
N ASN A 138 14.56 -3.71 5.01
CA ASN A 138 15.80 -3.01 4.67
C ASN A 138 17.05 -3.81 5.07
N VAL A 139 17.07 -4.39 6.27
CA VAL A 139 18.26 -5.02 6.85
C VAL A 139 18.53 -6.42 6.34
N LEU A 140 17.48 -7.21 6.06
CA LEU A 140 17.64 -8.56 5.51
C LEU A 140 18.41 -8.48 4.17
N LYS A 141 19.29 -9.44 3.89
CA LYS A 141 20.08 -9.44 2.65
C LYS A 141 19.48 -10.38 1.61
N GLU A 142 18.88 -11.48 2.08
CA GLU A 142 18.25 -12.54 1.31
C GLU A 142 17.00 -12.02 0.62
N LYS A 143 16.96 -12.13 -0.71
CA LYS A 143 15.85 -11.60 -1.52
C LYS A 143 14.54 -12.34 -1.24
N GLU A 144 14.65 -13.62 -0.93
CA GLU A 144 13.58 -14.54 -0.58
C GLU A 144 12.90 -14.10 0.73
N LEU A 145 13.69 -13.77 1.77
CA LEU A 145 13.16 -13.26 3.03
C LEU A 145 12.51 -11.88 2.86
N LYS A 146 13.00 -11.07 1.92
CA LYS A 146 12.35 -9.79 1.57
C LYS A 146 10.96 -9.95 0.95
N VAL A 147 10.62 -11.11 0.39
CA VAL A 147 9.26 -11.39 -0.09
C VAL A 147 8.29 -11.44 1.09
N PHE A 148 8.66 -12.10 2.20
CA PHE A 148 7.80 -12.20 3.38
C PHE A 148 7.62 -10.83 4.07
N THR A 149 8.68 -10.03 4.18
CA THR A 149 8.53 -8.66 4.71
C THR A 149 7.71 -7.79 3.75
N PHE A 150 7.83 -7.98 2.43
CA PHE A 150 7.01 -7.28 1.45
C PHE A 150 5.51 -7.63 1.56
N VAL A 151 5.17 -8.92 1.74
CA VAL A 151 3.79 -9.39 1.97
C VAL A 151 3.19 -8.64 3.16
N ASN A 152 3.92 -8.59 4.27
CA ASN A 152 3.50 -7.90 5.47
C ASN A 152 3.33 -6.38 5.24
N LEU A 153 4.31 -5.73 4.61
CA LEU A 153 4.23 -4.30 4.29
C LEU A 153 3.06 -3.97 3.35
N ALA A 154 2.78 -4.82 2.37
CA ALA A 154 1.64 -4.65 1.48
C ALA A 154 0.32 -4.77 2.26
N LEU A 155 0.17 -5.78 3.11
CA LEU A 155 -1.01 -5.96 3.94
C LEU A 155 -1.21 -4.78 4.90
N THR A 156 -0.18 -4.41 5.67
CA THR A 156 -0.29 -3.30 6.61
C THR A 156 -0.55 -1.98 5.91
N ARG A 157 0.04 -1.75 4.74
CA ARG A 157 -0.21 -0.54 3.95
C ARG A 157 -1.67 -0.43 3.50
N PHE A 158 -2.29 -1.54 3.10
CA PHE A 158 -3.70 -1.54 2.72
C PHE A 158 -4.60 -1.27 3.93
N LEU A 159 -4.31 -1.91 5.06
CA LEU A 159 -5.14 -1.84 6.27
C LEU A 159 -4.96 -0.56 7.08
N ALA A 160 -3.79 0.07 7.04
CA ALA A 160 -3.45 1.22 7.88
C ALA A 160 -4.49 2.35 7.91
N PRO A 161 -5.10 2.79 6.79
CA PRO A 161 -6.08 3.87 6.82
C PRO A 161 -7.46 3.46 7.37
N ILE A 162 -7.73 2.17 7.58
CA ILE A 162 -9.08 1.67 7.90
C ILE A 162 -9.15 0.82 9.16
N PHE A 163 -8.06 0.17 9.57
CA PHE A 163 -8.13 -0.92 10.56
C PHE A 163 -8.68 -0.50 11.92
N ILE A 164 -8.40 0.74 12.35
CA ILE A 164 -8.79 1.21 13.68
C ILE A 164 -10.26 1.64 13.75
N PHE A 165 -10.92 1.78 12.59
CA PHE A 165 -12.29 2.26 12.46
C PHE A 165 -13.28 1.16 12.06
N LEU A 166 -12.78 -0.07 11.88
CA LEU A 166 -13.57 -1.24 11.55
C LEU A 166 -13.65 -2.16 12.77
N GLU A 167 -14.78 -2.86 12.89
CA GLU A 167 -14.93 -3.88 13.93
C GLU A 167 -14.06 -5.10 13.61
N ARG A 168 -13.85 -5.97 14.61
CA ARG A 168 -12.98 -7.15 14.45
C ARG A 168 -13.57 -8.11 13.43
N GLU A 169 -14.89 -8.21 13.39
CA GLU A 169 -15.70 -9.02 12.50
C GLU A 169 -15.53 -8.56 11.06
N ASP A 170 -15.60 -7.24 10.83
CA ASP A 170 -15.34 -6.62 9.52
C ASP A 170 -13.92 -6.88 9.03
N LEU A 171 -12.93 -6.74 9.92
CA LEU A 171 -11.54 -7.05 9.60
C LEU A 171 -11.35 -8.51 9.24
N ALA A 172 -11.95 -9.43 10.01
CA ALA A 172 -11.90 -10.86 9.74
C ALA A 172 -12.55 -11.21 8.38
N LEU A 173 -13.61 -10.50 8.02
CA LEU A 173 -14.31 -10.65 6.75
C LEU A 173 -13.48 -10.18 5.54
N ILE A 174 -12.86 -9.00 5.63
CA ILE A 174 -12.14 -8.42 4.47
C ILE A 174 -10.71 -8.96 4.32
N MET A 175 -10.03 -9.30 5.43
CA MET A 175 -8.60 -9.59 5.42
C MET A 175 -8.19 -10.77 4.52
N PRO A 176 -8.86 -11.94 4.53
CA PRO A 176 -8.55 -13.03 3.61
C PRO A 176 -8.70 -12.61 2.14
N SER A 177 -9.74 -11.82 1.85
CA SER A 177 -10.04 -11.33 0.51
C SER A 177 -8.97 -10.35 0.01
N ILE A 178 -8.53 -9.41 0.86
CA ILE A 178 -7.42 -8.50 0.57
C ILE A 178 -6.11 -9.26 0.39
N PHE A 179 -5.87 -10.29 1.21
CA PHE A 179 -4.66 -11.09 1.09
C PHE A 179 -4.56 -11.77 -0.28
N VAL A 180 -5.65 -12.40 -0.74
CA VAL A 180 -5.65 -13.14 -2.02
C VAL A 180 -5.75 -12.20 -3.24
N THR A 181 -6.53 -11.13 -3.17
CA THR A 181 -6.78 -10.27 -4.35
C THR A 181 -5.74 -9.17 -4.52
N TYR A 182 -5.24 -8.60 -3.41
CA TYR A 182 -4.29 -7.50 -3.43
C TYR A 182 -2.86 -7.97 -3.09
N VAL A 183 -2.66 -8.56 -1.90
CA VAL A 183 -1.32 -8.87 -1.38
C VAL A 183 -0.62 -9.94 -2.23
N LEU A 184 -1.32 -11.02 -2.59
CA LEU A 184 -0.78 -12.08 -3.43
C LEU A 184 -0.35 -11.55 -4.81
N TYR A 185 -1.23 -10.79 -5.48
CA TYR A 185 -0.90 -10.21 -6.80
C TYR A 185 0.28 -9.24 -6.74
N ARG A 186 0.34 -8.39 -5.70
CA ARG A 186 1.48 -7.50 -5.44
C ARG A 186 2.76 -8.30 -5.18
N SER A 187 2.66 -9.43 -4.49
CA SER A 187 3.81 -10.29 -4.17
C SER A 187 4.37 -10.98 -5.41
N LEU A 188 3.52 -11.47 -6.31
CA LEU A 188 3.94 -11.97 -7.63
C LEU A 188 4.68 -10.88 -8.42
N THR A 189 4.19 -9.64 -8.34
CA THR A 189 4.84 -8.48 -8.97
C THR A 189 6.21 -8.19 -8.38
N TYR A 190 6.31 -8.25 -7.05
CA TYR A 190 7.55 -8.04 -6.35
C TYR A 190 8.59 -9.10 -6.68
N MET A 191 8.23 -10.38 -6.62
CA MET A 191 9.13 -11.51 -6.92
C MET A 191 9.68 -11.45 -8.33
N ASP A 192 8.84 -11.16 -9.33
CA ASP A 192 9.27 -10.99 -10.72
C ASP A 192 10.25 -9.81 -10.87
N SER A 193 9.98 -8.67 -10.20
CA SER A 193 10.91 -7.52 -10.20
C SER A 193 12.27 -7.80 -9.55
N LYS A 194 12.34 -8.85 -8.71
CA LYS A 194 13.56 -9.31 -8.03
C LYS A 194 14.20 -10.52 -8.72
N LYS A 195 13.66 -10.94 -9.88
CA LYS A 195 14.10 -12.11 -10.65
C LYS A 195 13.99 -13.42 -9.84
N LEU A 196 13.06 -13.48 -8.88
CA LEU A 196 12.77 -14.70 -8.09
C LEU A 196 11.68 -15.57 -8.73
N LEU A 197 10.97 -15.01 -9.71
CA LEU A 197 9.88 -15.66 -10.42
C LEU A 197 9.93 -15.23 -11.87
N ASN A 198 9.76 -16.16 -12.81
CA ASN A 198 9.74 -15.86 -14.24
C ASN A 198 8.31 -15.99 -14.78
N MET A 199 7.61 -14.86 -14.89
CA MET A 199 6.24 -14.82 -15.40
C MET A 199 6.07 -13.66 -16.40
N PRO A 200 6.59 -13.79 -17.63
CA PRO A 200 6.64 -12.68 -18.58
C PRO A 200 5.25 -12.15 -18.94
N SER A 201 4.26 -13.06 -19.05
CA SER A 201 2.87 -12.73 -19.36
C SER A 201 2.16 -11.93 -18.27
N ARG A 202 2.71 -11.84 -17.04
CA ARG A 202 2.11 -11.13 -15.90
C ARG A 202 1.88 -9.64 -16.17
N SER A 203 2.73 -9.05 -17.00
CA SER A 203 2.62 -7.64 -17.37
C SER A 203 1.42 -7.35 -18.27
N LEU A 204 0.95 -8.36 -19.02
CA LEU A 204 -0.15 -8.28 -19.98
C LEU A 204 -1.49 -8.06 -19.27
N VAL A 205 -2.35 -7.22 -19.84
CA VAL A 205 -3.69 -6.93 -19.31
C VAL A 205 -4.52 -8.22 -19.21
N GLY A 206 -4.46 -9.07 -20.24
CA GLY A 206 -5.20 -10.33 -20.28
C GLY A 206 -4.81 -11.31 -19.17
N PHE A 207 -3.54 -11.35 -18.75
CA PHE A 207 -3.13 -12.18 -17.62
C PHE A 207 -3.80 -11.70 -16.32
N LYS A 208 -3.85 -10.39 -16.09
CA LYS A 208 -4.38 -9.82 -14.85
C LYS A 208 -5.87 -10.05 -14.73
N PHE A 209 -6.63 -9.85 -15.82
CA PHE A 209 -8.04 -10.22 -15.86
C PHE A 209 -8.25 -11.70 -15.54
N LYS A 210 -7.50 -12.60 -16.19
CA LYS A 210 -7.58 -14.05 -15.94
C LYS A 210 -7.20 -14.40 -14.49
N PHE A 211 -6.22 -13.71 -13.91
CA PHE A 211 -5.85 -13.87 -12.50
C PHE A 211 -7.06 -13.59 -11.60
N TYR A 212 -7.72 -12.44 -11.74
CA TYR A 212 -8.88 -12.11 -10.91
C TYR A 212 -10.09 -13.01 -11.18
N LEU A 213 -10.28 -13.45 -12.43
CA LEU A 213 -11.31 -14.42 -12.77
C LEU A 213 -11.10 -15.77 -12.05
N LEU A 214 -9.86 -16.27 -12.02
CA LEU A 214 -9.51 -17.50 -11.31
C LEU A 214 -9.62 -17.35 -9.79
N ILE A 215 -9.18 -16.21 -9.24
CA ILE A 215 -9.38 -15.89 -7.82
C ILE A 215 -10.87 -15.78 -7.46
N GLY A 216 -11.74 -15.49 -8.42
CA GLY A 216 -13.19 -15.47 -8.22
C GLY A 216 -13.74 -16.75 -7.60
N GLY A 217 -13.18 -17.93 -7.94
CA GLY A 217 -13.57 -19.20 -7.31
C GLY A 217 -13.25 -19.25 -5.81
N VAL A 218 -12.07 -18.75 -5.41
CA VAL A 218 -11.69 -18.62 -4.00
C VAL A 218 -12.59 -17.60 -3.29
N SER A 219 -12.89 -16.48 -3.94
CA SER A 219 -13.80 -15.47 -3.38
C SER A 219 -15.21 -15.99 -3.18
N ILE A 220 -15.74 -16.81 -4.10
CA ILE A 220 -17.05 -17.48 -3.92
C ILE A 220 -17.02 -18.41 -2.70
N LEU A 221 -15.95 -19.21 -2.56
CA LEU A 221 -15.79 -20.09 -1.40
C LEU A 221 -15.74 -19.28 -0.09
N LEU A 222 -14.96 -18.20 -0.03
CA LEU A 222 -14.91 -17.31 1.12
C LEU A 222 -16.28 -16.69 1.40
N SER A 223 -17.02 -16.31 0.36
CA SER A 223 -18.37 -15.76 0.52
C SER A 223 -19.35 -16.75 1.14
N VAL A 224 -19.26 -18.03 0.78
CA VAL A 224 -20.06 -19.10 1.41
C VAL A 224 -19.63 -19.31 2.87
N LEU A 225 -18.33 -19.39 3.14
CA LEU A 225 -17.79 -19.64 4.48
C LEU A 225 -18.12 -18.52 5.48
N PHE A 226 -18.07 -17.26 5.04
CA PHE A 226 -18.39 -16.10 5.86
C PHE A 226 -19.87 -15.69 5.80
N VAL A 227 -20.70 -16.39 5.01
CA VAL A 227 -22.11 -16.03 4.77
C VAL A 227 -22.24 -14.54 4.37
N SER A 228 -21.37 -14.09 3.46
CA SER A 228 -21.25 -12.68 3.09
C SER A 228 -20.78 -12.50 1.65
N TRP A 229 -21.34 -11.51 0.94
CA TRP A 229 -20.93 -11.18 -0.42
C TRP A 229 -19.62 -10.39 -0.50
N MET A 230 -19.09 -9.91 0.64
CA MET A 230 -17.94 -9.00 0.66
C MET A 230 -16.68 -9.57 -0.02
N PRO A 231 -16.27 -10.84 0.19
CA PRO A 231 -15.14 -11.43 -0.53
C PRO A 231 -15.29 -11.41 -2.06
N LEU A 232 -16.49 -11.68 -2.56
CA LEU A 232 -16.79 -11.62 -3.98
C LEU A 232 -16.78 -10.18 -4.50
N LEU A 233 -17.38 -9.24 -3.78
CA LEU A 233 -17.40 -7.82 -4.17
C LEU A 233 -15.98 -7.23 -4.29
N ILE A 234 -15.08 -7.57 -3.35
CA ILE A 234 -13.66 -7.17 -3.40
C ILE A 234 -12.98 -7.72 -4.66
N ASN A 235 -13.23 -8.99 -5.03
CA ASN A 235 -12.67 -9.55 -6.26
C ASN A 235 -13.26 -8.91 -7.52
N LEU A 236 -14.57 -8.73 -7.56
CA LEU A 236 -15.28 -8.09 -8.68
C LEU A 236 -14.79 -6.66 -8.91
N TYR A 237 -14.44 -5.93 -7.85
CA TYR A 237 -13.83 -4.61 -7.94
C TYR A 237 -12.56 -4.62 -8.82
N TYR A 238 -11.61 -5.53 -8.51
CA TYR A 238 -10.38 -5.66 -9.28
C TYR A 238 -10.60 -6.24 -10.69
N LEU A 239 -11.53 -7.18 -10.82
CA LEU A 239 -11.89 -7.77 -12.11
C LEU A 239 -12.48 -6.71 -13.05
N PHE A 240 -13.38 -5.87 -12.56
CA PHE A 240 -14.01 -4.79 -13.30
C PHE A 240 -12.98 -3.77 -13.80
N PHE A 241 -12.00 -3.41 -12.97
CA PHE A 241 -10.89 -2.56 -13.39
C PHE A 241 -10.14 -3.14 -14.59
N TRP A 242 -9.73 -4.41 -14.53
CA TRP A 242 -9.00 -5.01 -15.65
C TRP A 242 -9.88 -5.24 -16.87
N PHE A 243 -11.17 -5.48 -16.68
CA PHE A 243 -12.12 -5.57 -17.78
C PHE A 243 -12.16 -4.26 -18.58
N ILE A 244 -12.27 -3.10 -17.92
CA ILE A 244 -12.20 -1.79 -18.59
C ILE A 244 -10.89 -1.63 -19.36
N TYR A 245 -9.76 -2.03 -18.76
CA TYR A 245 -8.47 -1.96 -19.45
C TYR A 245 -8.38 -2.87 -20.67
N ILE A 246 -8.97 -4.07 -20.65
CA ILE A 246 -9.05 -4.94 -21.83
C ILE A 246 -9.84 -4.29 -22.94
N LEU A 247 -11.00 -3.70 -22.62
CA LEU A 247 -11.84 -3.02 -23.62
C LEU A 247 -11.07 -1.86 -24.26
N LYS A 248 -10.35 -1.07 -23.45
CA LYS A 248 -9.51 0.01 -23.95
C LYS A 248 -8.40 -0.48 -24.88
N ASP A 249 -7.74 -1.58 -24.53
CA ASP A 249 -6.63 -2.14 -25.31
C ASP A 249 -7.12 -2.60 -26.70
N LYS A 250 -8.22 -3.35 -26.74
CA LYS A 250 -8.85 -3.81 -28.00
C LYS A 250 -9.33 -2.66 -28.88
N LEU A 251 -9.86 -1.59 -28.28
CA LEU A 251 -10.28 -0.39 -29.04
C LEU A 251 -9.09 0.34 -29.68
N LEU A 252 -7.91 0.29 -29.07
CA LEU A 252 -6.70 0.88 -29.63
C LEU A 252 -6.11 0.02 -30.76
N GLU A 253 -6.22 -1.31 -30.66
CA GLU A 253 -5.84 -2.23 -31.74
C GLU A 253 -6.69 -2.01 -32.99
N PHE A 254 -8.01 -1.81 -32.85
CA PHE A 254 -8.91 -1.57 -33.99
C PHE A 254 -8.67 -0.24 -34.73
N ARG A 255 -7.99 0.72 -34.09
CA ARG A 255 -7.65 2.03 -34.68
C ARG A 255 -6.31 2.06 -35.41
N ARG A 256 -5.54 0.98 -35.36
CA ARG A 256 -4.25 0.84 -36.07
C ARG A 256 -4.46 0.06 -37.36
#